data_AF-A0A6L4YWI0-F1
#
_entry.id   AF-A0A6L4YWI0-F1
#
_cell.length_a   1.000
_cell.length_b   1.000
_cell.length_c   1.000
_cell.angle_alpha   90.00
_cell.angle_beta   90.00
_cell.angle_gamma   90.00
#
_symmetry.space_group_name_H-M   'P 1'
#
loop_
_entity.id
_entity.type
_entity.pdbx_description
1 polymer ?
#
loop_
_entity_poly.entity_id
_entity_poly.type
_entity_poly.pdbx_seq_one_letter_code
_entity_poly.pdbx_strand_id
1 'polypeptide(L)'
;MTDKKIPYFLGVIILQIQETYGYYKRLVFPGVPVGYAKEDEAFITSGGLLRIMLFSVLCMAFAFLLVKALSILILTGLLRLNNINHDYALFNIYYLPGDESNWTDGSLLVVYGVPNLIFLTISMYLTAFVVRQRKLNWIFRLVLAWIAFQLMAYFLSELILAAFFYKGFGIALQWLISNYFLKIGIVIVGVIGIFYWSKRFGLMFLRCCPSRIFIDDPSVMRTWLIWVLLIPLFSGPVYLLLILFFSLKIAIASTFVAALITLPLAFRSIEYLPDVRIYKSKKVVPGLIFTLILMIALGIGVRLLIFFI
;
A
#
# COMPACT_ATOMS: atom_id res chain seq x y z
N MET A 1 -34.45 28.10 -37.78
CA MET A 1 -33.50 27.61 -36.76
C MET A 1 -33.86 28.26 -35.45
N THR A 2 -34.48 27.51 -34.54
CA THR A 2 -34.92 28.01 -33.24
C THR A 2 -33.76 27.94 -32.26
N ASP A 3 -33.21 29.11 -31.89
CA ASP A 3 -32.24 29.23 -30.81
C ASP A 3 -32.88 28.76 -29.50
N LYS A 4 -32.55 27.53 -29.10
CA LYS A 4 -32.86 27.02 -27.76
C LYS A 4 -32.02 27.81 -26.76
N LYS A 5 -32.58 28.92 -26.26
CA LYS A 5 -32.09 29.60 -25.06
C LYS A 5 -32.12 28.60 -23.91
N ILE A 6 -30.96 28.07 -23.57
CA ILE A 6 -30.77 27.27 -22.36
C ILE A 6 -31.25 28.15 -21.20
N PRO A 7 -32.21 27.70 -20.37
CA PRO A 7 -32.73 28.52 -19.29
C PRO A 7 -31.59 28.91 -18.36
N TYR A 8 -31.52 30.20 -18.01
CA TYR A 8 -30.46 30.82 -17.21
C TYR A 8 -30.08 29.99 -15.97
N PHE A 9 -31.05 29.33 -15.36
CA PHE A 9 -30.88 28.46 -14.20
C PHE A 9 -29.99 27.23 -14.47
N LEU A 10 -30.14 26.61 -15.64
CA LEU A 10 -29.30 25.50 -16.09
C LEU A 10 -27.87 25.99 -16.39
N GLY A 11 -27.72 27.21 -16.92
CA GLY A 11 -26.41 27.82 -17.16
C GLY A 11 -25.62 28.05 -15.86
N VAL A 12 -26.26 28.55 -14.80
CA VAL A 12 -25.62 28.78 -13.49
C VAL A 12 -25.18 27.48 -12.83
N ILE A 13 -26.03 26.45 -12.86
CA ILE A 13 -25.68 25.12 -12.31
C ILE A 13 -24.55 24.48 -13.10
N ILE A 14 -24.59 24.54 -14.44
CA ILE A 14 -23.53 23.98 -15.30
C ILE A 14 -22.20 24.73 -15.08
N LEU A 15 -22.23 26.07 -14.94
CA LEU A 15 -21.04 26.87 -14.64
C LEU A 15 -20.47 26.52 -13.27
N GLN A 16 -21.29 26.42 -12.23
CA GLN A 16 -20.83 25.98 -10.90
C GLN A 16 -20.25 24.57 -10.94
N ILE A 17 -20.87 23.64 -11.65
CA ILE A 17 -20.35 22.27 -11.81
C ILE A 17 -19.02 22.30 -12.59
N GLN A 18 -18.89 23.11 -13.64
CA GLN A 18 -17.65 23.24 -14.41
C GLN A 18 -16.52 23.90 -13.61
N GLU A 19 -16.82 24.94 -12.83
CA GLU A 19 -15.86 25.58 -11.92
C GLU A 19 -15.44 24.63 -10.81
N THR A 20 -16.41 23.93 -10.20
CA THR A 20 -16.18 22.91 -9.18
C THR A 20 -15.34 21.76 -9.76
N TYR A 21 -15.68 21.28 -10.96
CA TYR A 21 -14.90 20.27 -11.67
C TYR A 21 -13.50 20.77 -12.03
N GLY A 22 -13.36 22.02 -12.46
CA GLY A 22 -12.07 22.65 -12.74
C GLY A 22 -11.19 22.74 -11.50
N TYR A 23 -11.78 23.12 -10.38
CA TYR A 23 -11.14 23.18 -9.06
C TYR A 23 -10.72 21.77 -8.59
N TYR A 24 -11.62 20.79 -8.62
CA TYR A 24 -11.30 19.39 -8.28
C TYR A 24 -10.24 18.80 -9.21
N LYS A 25 -10.32 19.07 -10.51
CA LYS A 25 -9.34 18.61 -11.49
C LYS A 25 -7.94 19.17 -11.19
N ARG A 26 -7.83 20.43 -10.75
CA ARG A 26 -6.55 21.02 -10.33
C ARG A 26 -6.03 20.41 -9.02
N LEU A 27 -6.91 20.11 -8.06
CA LEU A 27 -6.53 19.44 -6.81
C LEU A 27 -6.07 17.98 -7.03
N VAL A 28 -6.72 17.28 -7.95
CA VAL A 28 -6.42 15.88 -8.28
C VAL A 28 -5.21 15.78 -9.21
N PHE A 29 -5.00 16.77 -10.08
CA PHE A 29 -3.88 16.85 -11.01
C PHE A 29 -3.18 18.20 -10.90
N PRO A 30 -2.46 18.47 -9.79
CA PRO A 30 -1.73 19.71 -9.64
C PRO A 30 -0.73 19.83 -10.79
N GLY A 31 -0.78 20.95 -11.52
CA GLY A 31 0.25 21.27 -12.51
C GLY A 31 1.58 21.28 -11.81
N VAL A 32 2.62 20.66 -12.39
CA VAL A 32 3.97 20.61 -11.78
C VAL A 32 4.40 22.05 -11.45
N PRO A 33 4.44 22.48 -10.17
CA PRO A 33 4.67 23.89 -9.87
C PRO A 33 6.14 24.21 -10.11
N VAL A 34 6.41 25.36 -10.71
CA VAL A 34 7.77 25.94 -10.80
C VAL A 34 8.10 26.74 -9.53
N GLY A 35 7.12 26.96 -8.63
CA GLY A 35 7.24 27.63 -7.33
C GLY A 35 5.95 27.48 -6.51
N TYR A 36 5.87 28.17 -5.36
CA TYR A 36 4.69 28.24 -4.50
C TYR A 36 3.51 28.87 -5.26
N ALA A 37 2.43 28.10 -5.48
CA ALA A 37 1.19 28.63 -6.02
C ALA A 37 0.18 28.82 -4.88
N LYS A 38 -0.59 29.91 -4.86
CA LYS A 38 -1.69 30.11 -3.88
C LYS A 38 -2.68 28.94 -3.86
N GLU A 39 -2.83 28.22 -4.98
CA GLU A 39 -3.67 27.03 -5.07
C GLU A 39 -3.18 25.86 -4.19
N ASP A 40 -1.89 25.83 -3.85
CA ASP A 40 -1.31 24.79 -2.99
C ASP A 40 -1.62 25.00 -1.50
N GLU A 41 -2.02 26.21 -1.09
CA GLU A 41 -2.45 26.52 0.28
C GLU A 41 -3.66 25.69 0.71
N ALA A 42 -4.52 25.34 -0.26
CA ALA A 42 -5.70 24.50 -0.01
C ALA A 42 -5.33 23.14 0.62
N PHE A 43 -4.15 22.59 0.30
CA PHE A 43 -3.68 21.32 0.87
C PHE A 43 -3.11 21.45 2.29
N ILE A 44 -2.72 22.66 2.70
CA ILE A 44 -2.09 22.92 4.00
C ILE A 44 -3.15 23.31 5.05
N THR A 45 -4.31 23.78 4.62
CA THR A 45 -5.44 24.01 5.53
C THR A 45 -5.81 22.75 6.31
N SER A 46 -6.30 22.92 7.54
CA SER A 46 -6.73 21.80 8.39
C SER A 46 -7.76 20.90 7.70
N GLY A 47 -8.68 21.49 6.92
CA GLY A 47 -9.65 20.75 6.13
C GLY A 47 -9.03 19.95 4.97
N GLY A 48 -8.02 20.50 4.30
CA GLY A 48 -7.26 19.81 3.26
C GLY A 48 -6.49 18.62 3.83
N LEU A 49 -5.73 18.83 4.91
CA LEU A 49 -4.97 17.78 5.59
C LEU A 49 -5.86 16.66 6.11
N LEU A 50 -7.02 17.00 6.70
CA LEU A 50 -8.00 16.01 7.15
C LEU A 50 -8.48 15.12 6.00
N ARG A 51 -8.82 15.71 4.84
CA ARG A 51 -9.26 14.95 3.65
C ARG A 51 -8.18 14.01 3.14
N ILE A 52 -6.94 14.48 3.07
CA ILE A 52 -5.80 13.66 2.63
C ILE A 52 -5.54 12.53 3.63
N MET A 53 -5.61 12.80 4.93
CA MET A 53 -5.46 11.80 5.97
C MET A 53 -6.55 10.73 5.85
N LEU A 54 -7.82 11.11 5.79
CA LEU A 54 -8.93 10.15 5.61
C LEU A 54 -8.75 9.30 4.35
N PHE A 55 -8.35 9.93 3.25
CA PHE A 55 -8.04 9.20 2.02
C PHE A 55 -6.86 8.24 2.20
N SER A 56 -5.83 8.64 2.95
CA SER A 56 -4.68 7.78 3.27
C SER A 56 -5.08 6.60 4.17
N VAL A 57 -6.00 6.79 5.13
CA VAL A 57 -6.58 5.69 5.93
C VAL A 57 -7.26 4.67 5.03
N LEU A 58 -8.07 5.14 4.06
CA LEU A 58 -8.73 4.26 3.10
C LEU A 58 -7.72 3.52 2.22
N CYS A 59 -6.66 4.20 1.76
CA CYS A 59 -5.59 3.56 0.99
C CYS A 59 -4.87 2.48 1.79
N MET A 60 -4.59 2.76 3.06
CA MET A 60 -3.95 1.81 3.98
C MET A 60 -4.82 0.57 4.19
N ALA A 61 -6.10 0.77 4.49
CA ALA A 61 -7.06 -0.31 4.71
C ALA A 61 -7.26 -1.16 3.44
N PHE A 62 -7.41 -0.49 2.29
CA PHE A 62 -7.48 -1.15 0.99
C PHE A 62 -6.21 -1.97 0.70
N ALA A 63 -5.02 -1.40 0.90
CA ALA A 63 -3.77 -2.08 0.68
C ALA A 63 -3.62 -3.33 1.56
N PHE A 64 -4.02 -3.25 2.84
CA PHE A 64 -4.03 -4.40 3.74
C PHE A 64 -4.94 -5.52 3.21
N LEU A 65 -6.19 -5.19 2.87
CA LEU A 65 -7.16 -6.16 2.35
C LEU A 65 -6.68 -6.78 1.03
N LEU A 66 -6.12 -5.97 0.13
CA LEU A 66 -5.58 -6.43 -1.14
C LEU A 66 -4.42 -7.41 -0.93
N VAL A 67 -3.45 -7.08 -0.08
CA VAL A 67 -2.32 -7.96 0.21
C VAL A 67 -2.78 -9.27 0.84
N LYS A 68 -3.75 -9.22 1.77
CA LYS A 68 -4.31 -10.44 2.37
C LYS A 68 -5.06 -11.29 1.35
N ALA A 69 -5.93 -10.70 0.53
CA ALA A 69 -6.62 -11.42 -0.54
C ALA A 69 -5.64 -12.07 -1.53
N LEU A 70 -4.60 -11.33 -1.94
CA LEU A 70 -3.53 -11.86 -2.80
C LEU A 70 -2.78 -13.01 -2.14
N SER A 71 -2.48 -12.92 -0.84
CA SER A 71 -1.78 -13.98 -0.11
C SER A 71 -2.58 -15.28 -0.07
N ILE A 72 -3.90 -15.18 0.15
CA ILE A 72 -4.81 -16.33 0.16
C ILE A 72 -4.92 -16.91 -1.25
N LEU A 73 -5.14 -16.07 -2.27
CA LEU A 73 -5.27 -16.53 -3.66
C LEU A 73 -4.02 -17.27 -4.13
N ILE A 74 -2.83 -16.73 -3.86
CA ILE A 74 -1.57 -17.38 -4.24
C ILE A 74 -1.40 -18.69 -3.47
N LEU A 75 -1.66 -18.69 -2.16
CA LEU A 75 -1.54 -19.89 -1.34
C LEU A 75 -2.51 -20.99 -1.80
N THR A 76 -3.79 -20.67 -2.01
CA THR A 76 -4.79 -21.57 -2.59
C THR A 76 -4.35 -22.10 -3.97
N GLY A 77 -3.85 -21.23 -4.85
CA GLY A 77 -3.34 -21.63 -6.15
C GLY A 77 -2.20 -22.64 -6.04
N LEU A 78 -1.22 -22.38 -5.16
CA LEU A 78 -0.08 -23.27 -4.95
C LEU A 78 -0.49 -24.59 -4.26
N LEU A 79 -1.43 -24.56 -3.32
CA LEU A 79 -1.97 -25.77 -2.69
C LEU A 79 -2.67 -26.66 -3.71
N ARG A 80 -3.48 -26.08 -4.62
CA ARG A 80 -4.11 -26.83 -5.72
C ARG A 80 -3.08 -27.44 -6.66
N LEU A 81 -2.03 -26.71 -7.02
CA LEU A 81 -0.95 -27.23 -7.88
C LEU A 81 -0.18 -28.39 -7.24
N ASN A 82 -0.15 -28.48 -5.91
CA ASN A 82 0.49 -29.55 -5.15
C ASN A 82 -0.49 -30.63 -4.68
N ASN A 83 -1.73 -30.65 -5.18
CA ASN A 83 -2.77 -31.61 -4.78
C ASN A 83 -2.98 -31.70 -3.26
N ILE A 84 -2.93 -30.57 -2.57
CA ILE A 84 -3.24 -30.49 -1.14
C ILE A 84 -4.71 -30.11 -0.97
N ASN A 85 -5.49 -30.93 -0.26
CA ASN A 85 -6.89 -30.66 0.04
C ASN A 85 -7.00 -29.52 1.05
N HIS A 86 -7.77 -28.51 0.65
CA HIS A 86 -8.04 -27.36 1.48
C HIS A 86 -9.37 -26.75 1.05
N ASP A 87 -10.02 -26.11 2.02
CA ASP A 87 -11.11 -25.18 1.80
C ASP A 87 -10.60 -23.75 2.03
N TYR A 88 -11.23 -22.76 1.40
CA TYR A 88 -10.80 -21.37 1.50
C TYR A 88 -11.99 -20.43 1.68
N ALA A 89 -11.80 -19.45 2.56
CA ALA A 89 -12.62 -18.26 2.67
C ALA A 89 -11.80 -17.04 2.24
N LEU A 90 -12.46 -15.90 2.04
CA LEU A 90 -11.82 -14.66 1.55
C LEU A 90 -10.51 -14.28 2.29
N PHE A 91 -10.39 -14.64 3.56
CA PHE A 91 -9.23 -14.31 4.41
C PHE A 91 -8.63 -15.47 5.20
N ASN A 92 -9.05 -16.71 4.93
CA ASN A 92 -8.55 -17.86 5.67
C ASN A 92 -8.50 -19.12 4.80
N ILE A 93 -7.59 -20.03 5.13
CA ILE A 93 -7.48 -21.35 4.49
C ILE A 93 -7.61 -22.40 5.58
N TYR A 94 -8.44 -23.40 5.32
CA TYR A 94 -8.69 -24.54 6.19
C TYR A 94 -8.12 -25.78 5.52
N TYR A 95 -7.14 -26.43 6.15
CA TYR A 95 -6.56 -27.67 5.65
C TYR A 95 -7.48 -28.84 5.99
N LEU A 96 -7.73 -29.71 5.01
CA LEU A 96 -8.51 -30.93 5.19
C LEU A 96 -7.57 -32.12 5.44
N PRO A 97 -7.99 -33.15 6.19
CA PRO A 97 -7.16 -34.33 6.43
C PRO A 97 -6.97 -35.16 5.14
N GLY A 98 -5.84 -35.85 5.03
CA GLY A 98 -5.63 -36.90 4.00
C GLY A 98 -4.40 -36.77 3.09
N ASP A 99 -3.67 -35.64 3.12
CA ASP A 99 -2.60 -35.36 2.14
C ASP A 99 -1.19 -35.25 2.75
N GLU A 100 -0.94 -35.88 3.90
CA GLU A 100 0.38 -35.83 4.55
C GLU A 100 1.51 -36.34 3.62
N SER A 101 1.23 -37.33 2.79
CA SER A 101 2.18 -37.91 1.82
C SER A 101 2.52 -36.99 0.65
N ASN A 102 1.71 -35.96 0.39
CA ASN A 102 1.91 -35.03 -0.73
C ASN A 102 2.84 -33.87 -0.35
N TRP A 103 3.13 -33.71 0.94
CA TRP A 103 4.10 -32.75 1.43
C TRP A 103 5.52 -33.29 1.29
N THR A 104 6.27 -32.68 0.38
CA THR A 104 7.72 -32.83 0.27
C THR A 104 8.37 -31.56 0.80
N ASP A 105 9.63 -31.65 1.23
CA ASP A 105 10.40 -30.47 1.67
C ASP A 105 10.38 -29.35 0.61
N GLY A 106 10.48 -29.76 -0.66
CA GLY A 106 10.40 -28.84 -1.81
C GLY A 106 9.04 -28.17 -1.94
N SER A 107 7.94 -28.94 -1.87
CA SER A 107 6.59 -28.36 -1.97
C SER A 107 6.27 -27.44 -0.80
N LEU A 108 6.69 -27.77 0.43
CA LEU A 108 6.56 -26.89 1.60
C LEU A 108 7.28 -25.55 1.40
N LEU A 109 8.52 -25.58 0.92
CA LEU A 109 9.29 -24.36 0.69
C LEU A 109 8.71 -23.51 -0.43
N VAL A 110 8.23 -24.12 -1.50
CA VAL A 110 7.58 -23.41 -2.61
C VAL A 110 6.26 -22.80 -2.17
N VAL A 111 5.41 -23.56 -1.47
CA VAL A 111 4.08 -23.11 -1.06
C VAL A 111 4.15 -21.99 -0.02
N TYR A 112 5.01 -22.11 0.99
CA TYR A 112 5.05 -21.14 2.10
C TYR A 112 6.17 -20.11 1.99
N GLY A 113 7.26 -20.41 1.28
CA GLY A 113 8.44 -19.54 1.18
C GLY A 113 8.41 -18.59 0.00
N VAL A 114 8.19 -19.11 -1.21
CA VAL A 114 8.30 -18.34 -2.46
C VAL A 114 7.33 -17.14 -2.51
N PRO A 115 6.04 -17.26 -2.14
CA PRO A 115 5.12 -16.12 -2.14
C PRO A 115 5.60 -14.93 -1.30
N ASN A 116 6.18 -15.21 -0.13
CA ASN A 116 6.71 -14.21 0.77
C ASN A 116 7.88 -13.45 0.13
N LEU A 117 8.80 -14.16 -0.53
CA LEU A 117 9.91 -13.54 -1.27
C LEU A 117 9.43 -12.74 -2.49
N ILE A 118 8.38 -13.20 -3.18
CA ILE A 118 7.75 -12.46 -4.28
C ILE A 118 7.17 -11.15 -3.74
N PHE A 119 6.44 -11.17 -2.62
CA PHE A 119 5.89 -9.95 -2.00
C PHE A 119 6.98 -8.96 -1.59
N LEU A 120 8.07 -9.44 -1.00
CA LEU A 120 9.24 -8.61 -0.70
C LEU A 120 9.79 -7.94 -1.98
N THR A 121 9.98 -8.72 -3.04
CA THR A 121 10.53 -8.25 -4.31
C THR A 121 9.61 -7.22 -4.97
N ILE A 122 8.30 -7.49 -5.02
CA ILE A 122 7.29 -6.55 -5.55
C ILE A 122 7.26 -5.28 -4.71
N SER A 123 7.33 -5.39 -3.38
CA SER A 123 7.41 -4.22 -2.49
C SER A 123 8.61 -3.34 -2.81
N MET A 124 9.81 -3.93 -2.94
CA MET A 124 11.02 -3.20 -3.28
C MET A 124 10.93 -2.53 -4.66
N TYR A 125 10.40 -3.26 -5.64
CA TYR A 125 10.18 -2.75 -6.99
C TYR A 125 9.19 -1.58 -7.00
N LEU A 126 8.02 -1.72 -6.36
CA LEU A 126 7.02 -0.66 -6.26
C LEU A 126 7.56 0.56 -5.52
N THR A 127 8.32 0.36 -4.44
CA THR A 127 9.00 1.44 -3.73
C THR A 127 9.92 2.23 -4.66
N ALA A 128 10.80 1.53 -5.39
CA ALA A 128 11.70 2.17 -6.34
C ALA A 128 10.95 2.86 -7.49
N PHE A 129 9.86 2.25 -7.97
CA PHE A 129 9.00 2.79 -9.02
C PHE A 129 8.33 4.09 -8.58
N VAL A 130 7.65 4.12 -7.42
CA VAL A 130 6.96 5.30 -6.89
C VAL A 130 7.95 6.44 -6.64
N VAL A 131 9.13 6.14 -6.11
CA VAL A 131 10.18 7.14 -5.87
C VAL A 131 10.67 7.78 -7.17
N ARG A 132 10.81 7.01 -8.24
CA ARG A 132 11.29 7.49 -9.56
C ARG A 132 10.19 8.20 -10.36
N GLN A 133 8.96 7.70 -10.31
CA GLN A 133 7.88 8.14 -11.20
C GLN A 133 7.07 9.31 -10.64
N ARG A 134 7.63 10.52 -10.77
CA ARG A 134 6.97 11.77 -10.32
C ARG A 134 5.86 12.27 -11.25
N LYS A 135 5.67 11.66 -12.42
CA LYS A 135 4.64 12.05 -13.40
C LYS A 135 3.26 11.48 -13.10
N LEU A 136 3.19 10.42 -12.29
CA LEU A 136 1.95 9.80 -11.89
C LEU A 136 1.15 10.70 -10.95
N ASN A 137 -0.19 10.62 -11.02
CA ASN A 137 -1.07 11.31 -10.08
C ASN A 137 -0.70 10.94 -8.63
N TRP A 138 -0.64 11.94 -7.75
CA TRP A 138 -0.31 11.77 -6.33
C TRP A 138 -1.22 10.76 -5.63
N ILE A 139 -2.50 10.71 -6.00
CA ILE A 139 -3.49 9.73 -5.49
C ILE A 139 -3.03 8.32 -5.80
N PHE A 140 -2.69 8.07 -7.07
CA PHE A 140 -2.23 6.75 -7.51
C PHE A 140 -0.88 6.37 -6.88
N ARG A 141 0.04 7.34 -6.74
CA ARG A 141 1.30 7.14 -6.02
C ARG A 141 1.05 6.76 -4.57
N LEU A 142 0.10 7.41 -3.89
CA LEU A 142 -0.23 7.12 -2.50
C LEU A 142 -0.83 5.71 -2.33
N VAL A 143 -1.72 5.28 -3.24
CA VAL A 143 -2.24 3.91 -3.26
C VAL A 143 -1.10 2.89 -3.44
N LEU A 144 -0.24 3.10 -4.45
CA LEU A 144 0.91 2.22 -4.68
C LEU A 144 1.90 2.21 -3.51
N ALA A 145 2.11 3.36 -2.86
CA ALA A 145 2.96 3.49 -1.68
C ALA A 145 2.43 2.64 -0.52
N TRP A 146 1.13 2.69 -0.25
CA TRP A 146 0.51 1.83 0.76
C TRP A 146 0.55 0.35 0.41
N ILE A 147 0.33 -0.02 -0.86
CA ILE A 147 0.48 -1.41 -1.30
C ILE A 147 1.91 -1.91 -1.10
N ALA A 148 2.91 -1.12 -1.52
CA ALA A 148 4.32 -1.46 -1.33
C ALA A 148 4.66 -1.62 0.15
N PHE A 149 4.19 -0.68 0.98
CA PHE A 149 4.40 -0.70 2.43
C PHE A 149 3.74 -1.93 3.08
N GLN A 150 2.50 -2.25 2.73
CA GLN A 150 1.78 -3.41 3.28
C GLN A 150 2.36 -4.75 2.82
N LEU A 151 2.87 -4.87 1.59
CA LEU A 151 3.60 -6.06 1.13
C LEU A 151 4.86 -6.31 1.97
N MET A 152 5.61 -5.23 2.28
CA MET A 152 6.78 -5.33 3.16
C MET A 152 6.39 -5.70 4.59
N ALA A 153 5.38 -5.01 5.14
CA ALA A 153 4.90 -5.26 6.50
C ALA A 153 4.35 -6.69 6.64
N TYR A 154 3.69 -7.21 5.61
CA TYR A 154 3.26 -8.60 5.54
C TYR A 154 4.45 -9.56 5.57
N PHE A 155 5.46 -9.36 4.71
CA PHE A 155 6.66 -10.20 4.71
C PHE A 155 7.37 -10.19 6.08
N LEU A 156 7.55 -9.00 6.66
CA LEU A 156 8.18 -8.85 7.98
C LEU A 156 7.35 -9.53 9.08
N SER A 157 6.03 -9.43 9.00
CA SER A 157 5.11 -10.10 9.92
C SER A 157 5.22 -11.63 9.83
N GLU A 158 5.21 -12.20 8.62
CA GLU A 158 5.39 -13.65 8.41
C GLU A 158 6.79 -14.12 8.86
N LEU A 159 7.84 -13.31 8.64
CA LEU A 159 9.19 -13.59 9.12
C LEU A 159 9.26 -13.62 10.65
N ILE A 160 8.64 -12.65 11.33
CA ILE A 160 8.58 -12.61 12.79
C ILE A 160 7.77 -13.79 13.32
N LEU A 161 6.59 -14.05 12.75
CA LEU A 161 5.75 -15.19 13.14
C LEU A 161 6.48 -16.52 12.95
N ALA A 162 7.29 -16.65 11.90
CA ALA A 162 8.08 -17.85 11.63
C ALA A 162 9.11 -18.19 12.72
N ALA A 163 9.57 -17.20 13.51
CA ALA A 163 10.45 -17.47 14.64
C ALA A 163 9.74 -18.17 15.80
N PHE A 164 8.45 -17.86 16.00
CA PHE A 164 7.73 -18.23 17.23
C PHE A 164 6.61 -19.27 17.00
N PHE A 165 6.05 -19.33 15.79
CA PHE A 165 4.87 -20.15 15.50
C PHE A 165 5.10 -21.04 14.28
N TYR A 166 4.65 -22.29 14.38
CA TYR A 166 4.58 -23.23 13.26
C TYR A 166 3.37 -22.91 12.38
N LYS A 167 3.43 -21.78 11.67
CA LYS A 167 2.36 -21.30 10.77
C LYS A 167 2.96 -20.49 9.62
N GLY A 168 2.35 -20.58 8.43
CA GLY A 168 2.75 -19.78 7.27
C GLY A 168 4.23 -20.02 6.92
N PHE A 169 5.00 -18.94 6.83
CA PHE A 169 6.45 -19.03 6.57
C PHE A 169 7.20 -19.86 7.63
N GLY A 170 6.69 -19.93 8.87
CA GLY A 170 7.26 -20.74 9.95
C GLY A 170 7.26 -22.24 9.67
N ILE A 171 6.31 -22.73 8.85
CA ILE A 171 6.27 -24.13 8.44
C ILE A 171 7.50 -24.44 7.57
N ALA A 172 7.73 -23.64 6.53
CA ALA A 172 8.92 -23.81 5.67
C ALA A 172 10.23 -23.63 6.45
N LEU A 173 10.30 -22.63 7.32
CA LEU A 173 11.50 -22.34 8.10
C LEU A 173 11.84 -23.47 9.08
N GLN A 174 10.84 -24.03 9.77
CA GLN A 174 11.01 -25.14 10.71
C GLN A 174 11.54 -26.40 10.01
N TRP A 175 11.06 -26.68 8.80
CA TRP A 175 11.50 -27.83 8.02
C TRP A 175 12.91 -27.66 7.46
N LEU A 176 13.24 -26.47 6.94
CA LEU A 176 14.59 -26.21 6.43
C LEU A 176 15.64 -26.14 7.54
N ILE A 177 15.24 -25.66 8.72
CA ILE A 177 16.15 -25.37 9.83
C ILE A 177 15.49 -25.77 11.15
N SER A 178 15.83 -26.95 11.63
CA SER A 178 15.31 -27.45 12.92
C SER A 178 15.88 -26.67 14.11
N ASN A 179 17.07 -26.07 13.97
CA ASN A 179 17.75 -25.35 15.05
C ASN A 179 17.09 -24.00 15.37
N TYR A 180 16.58 -23.84 16.59
CA TYR A 180 15.90 -22.64 17.06
C TYR A 180 16.75 -21.37 16.99
N PHE A 181 18.02 -21.43 17.41
CA PHE A 181 18.91 -20.27 17.43
C PHE A 181 19.25 -19.80 16.00
N LEU A 182 19.43 -20.74 15.08
CA LEU A 182 19.72 -20.41 13.68
C LEU A 182 18.52 -19.73 13.00
N LYS A 183 17.29 -20.18 13.32
CA LYS A 183 16.05 -19.50 12.89
C LYS A 183 15.96 -18.06 13.39
N ILE A 184 16.22 -17.82 14.68
CA ILE A 184 16.26 -16.46 15.24
C ILE A 184 17.30 -15.61 14.51
N GLY A 185 18.50 -16.17 14.27
CA GLY A 185 19.56 -15.49 13.52
C GLY A 185 19.09 -15.02 12.14
N ILE A 186 18.39 -15.86 11.38
CA ILE A 186 17.85 -15.51 10.06
C ILE A 186 16.79 -14.40 10.17
N VAL A 187 15.90 -14.48 11.15
CA VAL A 187 14.88 -13.45 11.36
C VAL A 187 15.53 -12.11 11.69
N ILE A 188 16.54 -12.09 12.56
CA ILE A 188 17.31 -10.88 12.89
C ILE A 188 17.98 -10.31 11.64
N VAL A 189 18.65 -11.14 10.83
CA VAL A 189 19.29 -10.69 9.58
C VAL A 189 18.27 -10.12 8.60
N GLY A 190 17.12 -10.77 8.43
CA GLY A 190 16.04 -10.28 7.58
C GLY A 190 15.45 -8.95 8.06
N VAL A 191 15.20 -8.83 9.37
CA VAL A 191 14.75 -7.58 10.01
C VAL A 191 15.77 -6.46 9.78
N ILE A 192 17.07 -6.72 9.97
CA ILE A 192 18.15 -5.74 9.72
C ILE A 192 18.20 -5.33 8.24
N GLY A 193 18.05 -6.28 7.31
CA GLY A 193 18.00 -5.99 5.88
C GLY A 193 16.85 -5.06 5.51
N ILE A 194 15.65 -5.33 6.05
CA ILE A 194 14.48 -4.46 5.88
C ILE A 194 14.69 -3.12 6.57
N PHE A 195 15.32 -3.10 7.74
CA PHE A 195 15.64 -1.90 8.48
C PHE A 195 16.52 -0.97 7.64
N TYR A 196 17.56 -1.49 6.96
CA TYR A 196 18.38 -0.72 6.03
C TYR A 196 17.57 -0.15 4.86
N TRP A 197 16.64 -0.94 4.31
CA TRP A 197 15.79 -0.52 3.20
C TRP A 197 14.71 0.50 3.58
N SER A 198 14.29 0.51 4.85
CA SER A 198 13.14 1.28 5.32
C SER A 198 13.26 2.80 5.12
N LYS A 199 14.48 3.34 5.02
CA LYS A 199 14.75 4.75 4.68
C LYS A 199 14.06 5.17 3.37
N ARG A 200 13.93 4.24 2.41
CA ARG A 200 13.28 4.50 1.12
C ARG A 200 11.76 4.67 1.24
N PHE A 201 11.13 4.14 2.29
CA PHE A 201 9.69 4.31 2.51
C PHE A 201 9.33 5.73 2.91
N GLY A 202 10.08 6.36 3.81
CA GLY A 202 9.86 7.78 4.14
C GLY A 202 9.95 8.66 2.88
N LEU A 203 10.98 8.46 2.07
CA LEU A 203 11.13 9.14 0.79
C LEU A 203 9.98 8.83 -0.18
N MET A 204 9.49 7.59 -0.24
CA MET A 204 8.34 7.20 -1.07
C MET A 204 7.08 7.97 -0.68
N PHE A 205 6.73 8.02 0.60
CA PHE A 205 5.55 8.76 1.08
C PHE A 205 5.70 10.27 0.89
N LEU A 206 6.91 10.81 1.02
CA LEU A 206 7.19 12.22 0.69
C LEU A 206 7.02 12.52 -0.79
N ARG A 207 7.41 11.60 -1.68
CA ARG A 207 7.19 11.74 -3.13
C ARG A 207 5.73 11.58 -3.54
N CYS A 208 4.87 11.10 -2.64
CA CYS A 208 3.42 11.06 -2.86
C CYS A 208 2.73 12.40 -2.58
N CYS A 209 3.43 13.45 -2.16
CA CYS A 209 2.81 14.75 -1.94
C CYS A 209 2.20 15.35 -3.23
N PRO A 210 1.10 16.10 -3.12
CA PRO A 210 0.47 16.79 -4.25
C PRO A 210 1.26 18.02 -4.68
N SER A 211 1.93 18.70 -3.74
CA SER A 211 2.70 19.93 -3.98
C SER A 211 4.13 19.86 -3.43
N ARG A 212 5.02 20.67 -3.99
CA ARG A 212 6.42 20.82 -3.58
C ARG A 212 6.59 21.45 -2.20
N ILE A 213 5.59 22.17 -1.69
CA ILE A 213 5.67 22.81 -0.36
C ILE A 213 5.99 21.79 0.74
N PHE A 214 5.47 20.56 0.60
CA PHE A 214 5.73 19.46 1.53
C PHE A 214 7.16 18.87 1.44
N ILE A 215 7.97 19.31 0.48
CA ILE A 215 9.37 18.87 0.29
C ILE A 215 10.34 19.99 0.68
N ASP A 216 10.00 21.25 0.40
CA ASP A 216 10.92 22.38 0.54
C ASP A 216 11.06 22.87 1.99
N ASP A 217 10.03 22.71 2.84
CA ASP A 217 10.05 23.09 4.26
C ASP A 217 10.08 21.86 5.19
N PRO A 218 11.11 21.69 6.04
CA PRO A 218 11.22 20.56 6.98
C PRO A 218 10.02 20.42 7.95
N SER A 219 9.42 21.53 8.36
CA SER A 219 8.28 21.54 9.29
C SER A 219 7.01 20.99 8.63
N VAL A 220 6.76 21.40 7.39
CA VAL A 220 5.63 20.97 6.57
C VAL A 220 5.83 19.53 6.09
N MET A 221 7.07 19.15 5.83
CA MET A 221 7.46 17.77 5.50
C MET A 221 7.16 16.78 6.63
N ARG A 222 7.49 17.15 7.88
CA ARG A 222 7.13 16.36 9.07
C ARG A 222 5.61 16.25 9.22
N THR A 223 4.91 17.37 9.04
CA THR A 223 3.45 17.40 9.07
C THR A 223 2.86 16.43 8.06
N TRP A 224 3.34 16.44 6.80
CA TRP A 224 2.89 15.49 5.79
C TRP A 224 3.04 14.04 6.23
N LEU A 225 4.23 13.66 6.71
CA LEU A 225 4.46 12.28 7.16
C LEU A 225 3.58 11.89 8.35
N ILE A 226 3.30 12.82 9.26
CA ILE A 226 2.39 12.56 10.38
C ILE A 226 0.98 12.28 9.85
N TRP A 227 0.44 13.15 8.99
CA TRP A 227 -0.95 13.05 8.52
C TRP A 227 -1.17 11.94 7.47
N VAL A 228 -0.15 11.62 6.69
CA VAL A 228 -0.27 10.67 5.57
C VAL A 228 0.29 9.30 5.88
N LEU A 229 1.27 9.17 6.77
CA LEU A 229 1.84 7.88 7.14
C LEU A 229 1.51 7.50 8.59
N LEU A 230 1.84 8.36 9.56
CA LEU A 230 1.74 7.99 10.99
C LEU A 230 0.29 7.79 11.44
N ILE A 231 -0.56 8.81 11.31
CA ILE A 231 -1.95 8.73 11.77
C ILE A 231 -2.68 7.60 11.05
N PRO A 232 -2.62 7.46 9.70
CA PRO A 232 -3.26 6.35 9.01
C PRO A 232 -2.74 4.98 9.41
N LEU A 233 -1.49 4.85 9.84
CA LEU A 233 -0.97 3.60 10.36
C LEU A 233 -1.66 3.16 11.65
N PHE A 234 -2.07 4.10 12.52
CA PHE A 234 -2.80 3.79 13.75
C PHE A 234 -4.32 3.74 13.56
N SER A 235 -4.90 4.63 12.74
CA SER A 235 -6.35 4.66 12.52
C SER A 235 -6.83 3.62 11.51
N GLY A 236 -6.00 3.21 10.56
CA GLY A 236 -6.30 2.14 9.59
C GLY A 236 -6.60 0.78 10.23
N PRO A 237 -5.77 0.25 11.14
CA PRO A 237 -6.06 -0.99 11.86
C PRO A 237 -7.31 -0.88 12.72
N VAL A 238 -7.54 0.26 13.37
CA VAL A 238 -8.77 0.50 14.14
C VAL A 238 -9.99 0.44 13.20
N TYR A 239 -9.93 1.12 12.06
CA TYR A 239 -10.98 1.06 11.04
C TYR A 239 -11.23 -0.36 10.52
N LEU A 240 -10.15 -1.12 10.26
CA LEU A 240 -10.23 -2.52 9.85
C LEU A 240 -10.86 -3.40 10.95
N LEU A 241 -10.50 -3.20 12.23
CA LEU A 241 -11.06 -3.94 13.35
C LEU A 241 -12.55 -3.65 13.58
N LEU A 242 -13.02 -2.44 13.24
CA LEU A 242 -14.44 -2.08 13.32
C LEU A 242 -15.27 -2.74 12.22
N ILE A 243 -14.67 -2.98 11.04
CA ILE A 243 -15.38 -3.53 9.87
C ILE A 243 -15.24 -5.05 9.77
N LEU A 244 -14.12 -5.61 10.20
CA LEU A 244 -13.78 -7.01 9.99
C LEU A 244 -14.01 -7.86 11.23
N PHE A 245 -14.48 -9.09 11.01
CA PHE A 245 -14.75 -10.09 12.04
C PHE A 245 -13.48 -10.59 12.75
N PHE A 246 -13.68 -11.26 13.89
CA PHE A 246 -12.64 -11.76 14.81
C PHE A 246 -11.50 -12.56 14.16
N SER A 247 -11.72 -13.20 13.01
CA SER A 247 -10.74 -14.09 12.36
C SER A 247 -9.47 -13.40 11.87
N LEU A 248 -9.50 -12.08 11.65
CA LEU A 248 -8.36 -11.32 11.12
C LEU A 248 -7.48 -10.64 12.19
N LYS A 249 -7.86 -10.72 13.47
CA LYS A 249 -7.22 -9.96 14.55
C LYS A 249 -5.71 -10.20 14.66
N ILE A 250 -5.28 -11.45 14.59
CA ILE A 250 -3.85 -11.81 14.67
C ILE A 250 -3.08 -11.23 13.48
N ALA A 251 -3.64 -11.33 12.28
CA ALA A 251 -3.01 -10.83 11.06
C ALA A 251 -2.91 -9.30 11.04
N ILE A 252 -3.93 -8.60 11.54
CA ILE A 252 -3.91 -7.14 11.71
C ILE A 252 -2.87 -6.74 12.76
N ALA A 253 -2.87 -7.41 13.92
CA ALA A 253 -1.93 -7.10 14.99
C ALA A 253 -0.48 -7.33 14.57
N SER A 254 -0.17 -8.46 13.92
CA SER A 254 1.19 -8.79 13.51
C SER A 254 1.72 -7.85 12.41
N THR A 255 0.89 -7.52 11.42
CA THR A 255 1.25 -6.53 10.38
C THR A 255 1.40 -5.13 10.94
N PHE A 256 0.57 -4.74 11.91
CA PHE A 256 0.71 -3.46 12.60
C PHE A 256 2.01 -3.36 13.39
N VAL A 257 2.36 -4.39 14.17
CA VAL A 257 3.64 -4.46 14.90
C VAL A 257 4.82 -4.40 13.92
N ALA A 258 4.77 -5.15 12.82
CA ALA A 258 5.79 -5.10 11.78
C ALA A 258 5.92 -3.69 11.17
N ALA A 259 4.81 -3.02 10.91
CA ALA A 259 4.82 -1.65 10.39
C ALA A 259 5.41 -0.65 11.39
N LEU A 260 5.14 -0.78 12.69
CA LEU A 260 5.73 0.07 13.73
C LEU A 260 7.26 -0.04 13.77
N ILE A 261 7.82 -1.24 13.56
CA ILE A 261 9.28 -1.44 13.50
C ILE A 261 9.91 -0.63 12.36
N THR A 262 9.20 -0.44 11.24
CA THR A 262 9.71 0.31 10.08
C THR A 262 9.61 1.84 10.21
N LEU A 263 8.86 2.33 11.21
CA LEU A 263 8.45 3.72 11.32
C LEU A 263 9.56 4.69 11.79
N PRO A 264 10.36 4.39 12.83
CA PRO A 264 11.40 5.32 13.32
C PRO A 264 12.40 5.78 12.23
N LEU A 265 12.67 4.93 11.24
CA LEU A 265 13.58 5.24 10.14
C LEU A 265 12.94 5.96 8.95
N ALA A 266 11.62 5.82 8.77
CA ALA A 266 10.90 6.65 7.80
C ALA A 266 11.05 8.14 8.15
N PHE A 267 11.04 8.48 9.44
CA PHE A 267 11.28 9.84 9.91
C PHE A 267 12.74 10.29 9.83
N ARG A 268 13.72 9.37 9.94
CA ARG A 268 15.13 9.71 9.68
C ARG A 268 15.40 10.12 8.23
N SER A 269 14.56 9.71 7.27
CA SER A 269 14.74 10.09 5.85
C SER A 269 14.65 11.60 5.61
N ILE A 270 14.00 12.35 6.52
CA ILE A 270 13.87 13.81 6.52
C ILE A 270 15.24 14.50 6.52
N GLU A 271 16.21 13.96 7.25
CA GLU A 271 17.55 14.55 7.42
C GLU A 271 18.42 14.46 6.14
N TYR A 272 18.08 13.58 5.20
CA TYR A 272 18.91 13.27 4.02
C TYR A 272 18.36 13.82 2.69
N LEU A 273 17.24 14.55 2.73
CA LEU A 273 16.63 15.16 1.54
C LEU A 273 17.25 16.44 0.95
N PRO A 274 18.12 17.23 1.64
CA PRO A 274 18.56 18.52 1.09
C PRO A 274 19.33 18.44 -0.25
N ASP A 275 19.85 17.27 -0.66
CA ASP A 275 20.74 17.16 -1.82
C ASP A 275 20.09 16.74 -3.15
N VAL A 276 18.79 16.40 -3.20
CA VAL A 276 18.17 15.89 -4.43
C VAL A 276 17.51 17.01 -5.25
N ARG A 277 18.32 17.85 -5.91
CA ARG A 277 17.84 18.87 -6.88
C ARG A 277 16.94 18.22 -7.94
N ILE A 278 15.72 18.74 -8.08
CA ILE A 278 14.68 18.19 -8.95
C ILE A 278 14.83 18.75 -10.38
N TYR A 279 15.24 17.92 -11.34
CA TYR A 279 15.29 18.31 -12.76
C TYR A 279 13.89 18.54 -13.36
N LYS A 280 13.75 19.61 -14.17
CA LYS A 280 12.55 19.94 -14.95
C LYS A 280 12.27 18.83 -15.96
N SER A 281 11.10 18.20 -15.88
CA SER A 281 10.71 17.10 -16.78
C SER A 281 9.60 17.54 -17.72
N LYS A 282 9.76 17.29 -19.03
CA LYS A 282 8.72 17.46 -20.06
C LYS A 282 7.58 16.44 -19.83
N LYS A 283 6.34 16.94 -19.86
CA LYS A 283 5.08 16.24 -19.51
C LYS A 283 4.85 14.99 -20.37
N VAL A 284 4.50 13.88 -19.72
CA VAL A 284 3.58 12.85 -20.25
C VAL A 284 2.72 12.45 -19.05
N VAL A 285 1.44 12.79 -19.09
CA VAL A 285 0.48 12.52 -18.00
C VAL A 285 -0.38 11.34 -18.47
N PRO A 286 -0.46 10.22 -17.72
CA PRO A 286 -1.49 9.22 -18.01
C PRO A 286 -2.86 9.85 -17.76
N GLY A 287 -3.71 9.86 -18.78
CA GLY A 287 -5.00 10.55 -18.76
C GLY A 287 -5.98 9.98 -17.73
N LEU A 288 -6.98 10.77 -17.38
CA LEU A 288 -8.09 10.41 -16.48
C LEU A 288 -8.75 9.06 -16.86
N ILE A 289 -8.81 8.79 -18.16
CA ILE A 289 -9.28 7.54 -18.75
C ILE A 289 -8.43 6.35 -18.28
N PHE A 290 -7.09 6.47 -18.24
CA PHE A 290 -6.20 5.40 -17.77
C PHE A 290 -6.39 5.11 -16.28
N THR A 291 -6.50 6.15 -15.45
CA THR A 291 -6.76 5.97 -14.00
C THR A 291 -8.14 5.39 -13.72
N LEU A 292 -9.18 5.78 -14.48
CA LEU A 292 -10.52 5.22 -14.37
C LEU A 292 -10.56 3.78 -14.86
N ILE A 293 -9.94 3.47 -15.98
CA ILE A 293 -9.80 2.09 -16.49
C ILE A 293 -9.09 1.22 -15.48
N LEU A 294 -8.02 1.70 -14.85
CA LEU A 294 -7.30 0.94 -13.83
C LEU A 294 -8.16 0.72 -12.58
N MET A 295 -8.87 1.73 -12.11
CA MET A 295 -9.79 1.59 -10.96
C MET A 295 -10.98 0.67 -11.26
N ILE A 296 -11.54 0.76 -12.47
CA ILE A 296 -12.62 -0.11 -12.94
C ILE A 296 -12.10 -1.54 -13.11
N ALA A 297 -10.92 -1.74 -13.68
CA ALA A 297 -10.28 -3.05 -13.82
C ALA A 297 -9.97 -3.66 -12.45
N LEU A 298 -9.51 -2.86 -11.48
CA LEU A 298 -9.30 -3.31 -10.10
C LEU A 298 -10.63 -3.62 -9.40
N GLY A 299 -11.67 -2.80 -9.58
CA GLY A 299 -13.00 -3.04 -9.03
C GLY A 299 -13.67 -4.29 -9.62
N ILE A 300 -13.52 -4.52 -10.92
CA ILE A 300 -13.93 -5.74 -11.61
C ILE A 300 -13.11 -6.92 -11.10
N GLY A 301 -11.78 -6.77 -10.95
CA GLY A 301 -10.92 -7.81 -10.39
C GLY A 301 -11.36 -8.24 -8.99
N VAL A 302 -11.70 -7.29 -8.12
CA VAL A 302 -12.25 -7.56 -6.78
C VAL A 302 -13.63 -8.22 -6.86
N ARG A 303 -14.52 -7.76 -7.75
CA ARG A 303 -15.84 -8.38 -7.94
C ARG A 303 -15.78 -9.78 -8.52
N LEU A 304 -14.90 -10.03 -9.48
CA LEU A 304 -14.67 -11.37 -10.03
C LEU A 304 -14.09 -12.28 -8.96
N LEU A 305 -13.13 -11.79 -8.17
CA LEU A 305 -12.64 -12.49 -6.98
C LEU A 305 -13.79 -12.88 -6.02
N ILE A 306 -14.73 -11.97 -5.76
CA ILE A 306 -15.91 -12.24 -4.93
C ILE A 306 -16.87 -13.25 -5.58
N PHE A 307 -17.01 -13.25 -6.91
CA PHE A 307 -17.95 -14.10 -7.64
C PHE A 307 -17.43 -15.53 -7.87
N PHE A 308 -16.11 -15.73 -7.84
CA PHE A 308 -15.46 -17.05 -7.92
C PHE A 308 -15.16 -17.65 -6.53
N ILE A 309 -15.61 -16.98 -5.46
CA ILE A 309 -15.78 -17.52 -4.11
C ILE A 309 -17.23 -17.97 -3.98
#